data_AF-A0A7X8XQT8-F1
#
_entry.id   AF-A0A7X8XQT8-F1
#
_cell.length_a   1.000
_cell.length_b   1.000
_cell.length_c   1.000
_cell.angle_alpha   90.00
_cell.angle_beta   90.00
_cell.angle_gamma   90.00
#
_symmetry.space_group_name_H-M   'P 1'
#
loop_
_entity.id
_entity.type
_entity.pdbx_description
1 polymer ?
#
loop_
_entity_poly.entity_id
_entity_poly.type
_entity_poly.pdbx_seq_one_letter_code
_entity_poly.pdbx_strand_id
1 'polypeptide(L)'
;MAELLILLIAVLCIVFLIFLIQIPIFIAKGRGLSGTDITTIIVLSWCGLFLGITWFVALIFSLIWAPKAIIDGCETCGNIIKQQDAADQIEKLYKLQKRGIITKKEFDAEKKKILSK
;
A
#
# COMPACT_ATOMS: atom_id res chain seq x y z
N MET A 1 -8.29 40.91 -29.27
CA MET A 1 -8.67 39.62 -29.91
C MET A 1 -7.64 38.53 -29.67
N ALA A 2 -6.35 38.73 -30.01
CA ALA A 2 -5.30 37.73 -29.82
C ALA A 2 -5.07 37.32 -28.34
N GLU A 3 -5.03 38.28 -27.40
CA GLU A 3 -4.83 37.99 -25.96
C GLU A 3 -5.96 37.13 -25.37
N LEU A 4 -7.21 37.41 -25.77
CA LEU A 4 -8.39 36.64 -25.37
C LEU A 4 -8.31 35.19 -25.87
N LEU A 5 -7.81 34.99 -27.09
CA LEU A 5 -7.62 33.67 -27.68
C LEU A 5 -6.48 32.90 -26.98
N ILE A 6 -5.40 33.59 -26.61
CA ILE A 6 -4.29 33.00 -25.84
C ILE A 6 -4.77 32.57 -24.45
N LEU A 7 -5.54 33.40 -23.75
CA LEU A 7 -6.11 33.06 -22.44
C LEU A 7 -7.07 31.88 -22.51
N LEU A 8 -7.92 31.82 -23.54
CA LEU A 8 -8.83 30.69 -23.76
C LEU A 8 -8.05 29.38 -23.97
N ILE A 9 -7.02 29.40 -24.81
CA ILE A 9 -6.16 28.22 -25.05
C ILE A 9 -5.43 27.82 -23.78
N ALA A 10 -4.88 28.77 -23.02
CA ALA A 10 -4.18 28.50 -21.77
C ALA A 10 -5.11 27.82 -20.75
N VAL A 11 -6.35 28.30 -20.60
CA VAL A 11 -7.35 27.68 -19.73
C VAL A 11 -7.68 26.26 -20.20
N LEU A 12 -7.86 26.06 -21.50
CA LEU A 12 -8.16 24.74 -22.07
C LEU A 12 -7.01 23.74 -21.84
N CYS A 13 -5.77 24.19 -22.00
CA CYS A 13 -4.56 23.41 -21.70
C CYS A 13 -4.48 23.04 -20.22
N ILE A 14 -4.79 23.97 -19.30
CA ILE A 14 -4.78 23.70 -17.86
C ILE A 14 -5.83 22.64 -17.50
N VAL A 15 -7.06 22.77 -18.03
CA VAL A 15 -8.13 21.77 -17.82
C VAL A 15 -7.70 20.40 -18.35
N PHE A 16 -7.09 20.36 -19.53
CA PHE A 16 -6.58 19.12 -20.12
C PHE A 16 -5.47 18.48 -19.27
N LEU A 17 -4.52 19.26 -18.75
CA LEU A 17 -3.46 18.77 -17.88
C LEU A 17 -4.00 18.20 -16.57
N ILE A 18 -5.01 18.85 -15.96
CA ILE A 18 -5.68 18.33 -14.77
C ILE A 18 -6.34 16.99 -15.08
N PHE A 19 -7.02 16.87 -16.22
CA PHE A 19 -7.64 15.62 -16.65
C PHE A 19 -6.61 14.50 -16.81
N LEU A 20 -5.47 14.79 -17.46
CA LEU A 20 -4.39 13.82 -17.62
C LEU A 20 -3.86 13.32 -16.27
N ILE A 21 -3.56 14.21 -15.32
CA ILE A 21 -3.07 13.83 -13.99
C ILE A 21 -4.07 12.95 -13.22
N GLN A 22 -5.37 13.09 -13.48
CA GLN A 22 -6.38 12.27 -12.80
C GLN A 22 -6.46 10.83 -13.32
N ILE A 23 -6.05 10.54 -14.56
CA ILE A 23 -6.19 9.20 -15.15
C ILE A 23 -5.45 8.12 -14.32
N PRO A 24 -4.15 8.26 -13.97
CA PRO A 24 -3.44 7.27 -13.16
C PRO A 24 -4.05 7.08 -11.77
N ILE A 25 -4.56 8.17 -11.17
CA ILE A 25 -5.16 8.17 -9.83
C ILE A 25 -6.51 7.43 -9.85
N PHE A 26 -7.32 7.66 -10.88
CA PHE A 26 -8.61 6.97 -11.04
C PHE A 26 -8.42 5.47 -11.27
N ILE A 27 -7.46 5.08 -12.12
CA ILE A 27 -7.09 3.68 -12.35
C ILE A 27 -6.60 3.04 -11.05
N ALA A 28 -5.75 3.73 -10.28
CA ALA A 28 -5.22 3.20 -9.03
C ALA A 28 -6.32 2.95 -7.99
N LYS A 29 -7.27 3.89 -7.84
CA LYS A 29 -8.43 3.74 -6.95
C LYS A 29 -9.36 2.63 -7.40
N GLY A 30 -9.64 2.53 -8.71
CA GLY A 30 -10.47 1.47 -9.28
C GLY A 30 -9.91 0.05 -9.09
N ARG A 31 -8.59 -0.08 -8.91
CA ARG A 31 -7.91 -1.36 -8.64
C ARG A 31 -7.81 -1.72 -7.15
N GLY A 32 -8.31 -0.89 -6.25
CA GLY A 32 -8.24 -1.16 -4.81
C GLY A 32 -6.83 -1.04 -4.22
N LEU A 33 -5.94 -0.25 -4.83
CA LEU A 33 -4.70 0.14 -4.18
C LEU A 33 -5.05 0.99 -2.95
N SER A 34 -4.33 0.84 -1.84
CA SER A 34 -4.57 1.60 -0.61
C SER A 34 -3.25 1.99 0.05
N GLY A 35 -3.28 3.05 0.85
CA GLY A 35 -2.13 3.49 1.64
C GLY A 35 -0.97 4.07 0.80
N THR A 36 0.24 3.57 1.04
CA THR A 36 1.49 4.12 0.50
C THR A 36 1.56 4.04 -1.02
N ASP A 37 0.96 3.01 -1.63
CA ASP A 37 1.04 2.79 -3.08
C ASP A 37 0.26 3.85 -3.88
N ILE A 38 -0.95 4.22 -3.41
CA ILE A 38 -1.70 5.36 -3.97
C ILE A 38 -0.91 6.65 -3.75
N THR A 39 -0.29 6.81 -2.58
CA THR A 39 0.46 8.03 -2.25
C THR A 39 1.64 8.19 -3.21
N THR A 40 2.35 7.11 -3.52
CA THR A 40 3.42 7.07 -4.52
C THR A 40 2.89 7.47 -5.90
N ILE A 41 1.76 6.92 -6.36
CA ILE A 41 1.17 7.27 -7.65
C ILE A 41 0.74 8.74 -7.70
N ILE A 42 0.18 9.28 -6.61
CA ILE A 42 -0.18 10.71 -6.52
C ILE A 42 1.07 11.58 -6.60
N VAL A 43 2.12 11.28 -5.83
CA VAL A 43 3.38 12.03 -5.85
C VAL A 43 4.05 11.95 -7.22
N LEU A 44 4.07 10.77 -7.86
CA LEU A 44 4.58 10.59 -9.21
C LEU A 44 3.78 11.36 -10.26
N SER A 45 2.46 11.47 -10.09
CA SER A 45 1.59 12.20 -11.02
C SER A 45 1.79 13.72 -10.91
N TRP A 46 2.02 14.23 -9.70
CA TRP A 46 2.34 15.65 -9.47
C TRP A 46 3.77 16.01 -9.89
N CYS A 47 4.75 15.16 -9.57
CA CYS A 47 6.13 15.28 -10.07
C CYS A 47 6.18 15.07 -11.60
N GLY A 48 5.23 14.29 -12.12
CA GLY A 48 4.75 14.16 -13.50
C GLY A 48 4.76 15.46 -14.29
N LEU A 49 4.14 16.47 -13.70
CA LEU A 49 3.89 17.75 -14.34
C LEU A 49 5.18 18.53 -14.63
N PHE A 50 6.24 18.33 -13.84
CA PHE A 50 7.52 19.02 -14.00
C PHE A 50 8.44 18.41 -15.07
N LEU A 51 8.38 17.09 -15.26
CA LEU A 51 9.28 16.35 -16.17
C LEU A 51 8.58 15.84 -17.44
N GLY A 52 7.25 15.94 -17.54
CA GLY A 52 6.42 15.58 -18.69
C GLY A 52 6.31 14.07 -18.97
N ILE A 53 7.40 13.33 -18.80
CA ILE A 53 7.52 11.89 -19.08
C ILE A 53 7.13 11.05 -17.85
N THR A 54 7.30 11.59 -16.65
CA THR A 54 7.02 10.92 -15.38
C THR A 54 5.54 10.57 -15.20
N TRP A 55 4.63 11.26 -15.92
CA TRP A 55 3.21 10.88 -15.99
C TRP A 55 2.99 9.50 -16.62
N PHE A 56 3.73 9.16 -17.68
CA PHE A 56 3.65 7.83 -18.30
C PHE A 56 4.13 6.73 -17.34
N VAL A 57 5.17 7.02 -16.56
CA VAL A 57 5.66 6.11 -15.53
C VAL A 57 4.59 5.87 -14.47
N ALA A 58 3.91 6.93 -14.01
CA ALA A 58 2.79 6.82 -13.06
C ALA A 58 1.64 5.96 -13.60
N LEU A 59 1.34 6.08 -14.89
CA LEU A 59 0.30 5.30 -15.56
C LEU A 59 0.68 3.83 -15.71
N ILE A 60 1.93 3.55 -16.09
CA ILE A 60 2.45 2.17 -16.14
C ILE A 60 2.41 1.55 -14.74
N PHE A 61 2.80 2.32 -13.72
CA PHE A 61 2.79 1.87 -12.34
C PHE A 61 1.37 1.55 -11.85
N SER A 62 0.38 2.40 -12.15
CA SER A 62 -1.01 2.13 -11.76
C SER A 62 -1.62 0.91 -12.46
N LEU A 63 -1.08 0.51 -13.62
CA LEU A 63 -1.54 -0.66 -14.37
C LEU A 63 -0.83 -1.97 -14.00
N ILE A 64 0.47 -1.90 -13.69
CA ILE A 64 1.30 -3.10 -13.40
C ILE A 64 1.24 -3.46 -11.91
N TRP A 65 1.13 -2.47 -11.01
CA TRP A 65 1.20 -2.73 -9.58
C TRP A 65 -0.02 -3.54 -9.12
N ALA A 66 0.24 -4.64 -8.42
CA ALA A 66 -0.80 -5.48 -7.84
C ALA A 66 -1.33 -4.84 -6.56
N PRO A 67 -2.66 -4.83 -6.34
CA PRO A 67 -3.22 -4.33 -5.09
C PRO A 67 -2.74 -5.19 -3.92
N LYS A 68 -1.94 -4.57 -3.05
CA LYS A 68 -1.44 -5.18 -1.81
C LYS A 68 -2.59 -5.70 -0.93
N ALA A 69 -3.78 -5.11 -1.05
CA ALA A 69 -5.01 -5.53 -0.36
C ALA A 69 -5.50 -6.96 -0.68
N ILE A 70 -5.08 -7.57 -1.80
CA ILE A 70 -5.42 -8.98 -2.08
C ILE A 70 -4.43 -9.94 -1.41
N ILE A 71 -3.18 -9.51 -1.23
CA ILE A 71 -2.15 -10.30 -0.52
C ILE A 71 -2.30 -10.13 0.98
N ASP A 72 -2.61 -8.91 1.41
CA ASP A 72 -2.89 -8.54 2.79
C ASP A 72 -4.41 -8.39 2.95
N GLY A 73 -5.12 -9.51 3.00
CA GLY A 73 -6.55 -9.57 3.32
C GLY A 73 -6.93 -9.07 4.73
N CYS A 74 -6.19 -8.11 5.30
CA CYS A 74 -6.55 -7.29 6.44
C CYS A 74 -5.46 -6.22 6.68
N GLU A 75 -5.72 -4.95 6.39
CA GLU A 75 -4.90 -3.83 6.88
C GLU A 75 -5.69 -2.88 7.81
N THR A 76 -6.76 -3.40 8.43
CA THR A 76 -7.18 -2.95 9.79
C THR A 76 -6.43 -3.74 10.89
N CYS A 77 -5.49 -4.61 10.49
CA CYS A 77 -4.75 -5.55 11.32
C CYS A 77 -3.38 -5.04 11.79
N GLY A 78 -3.19 -3.74 12.03
CA GLY A 78 -1.97 -3.24 12.68
C GLY A 78 -1.74 -3.85 14.08
N ASN A 79 -2.79 -4.40 14.71
CA ASN A 79 -2.72 -5.14 15.97
C ASN A 79 -2.65 -6.69 15.77
N ILE A 80 -3.14 -7.21 14.64
CA ILE A 80 -3.20 -8.65 14.39
C ILE A 80 -1.85 -9.20 13.89
N ILE A 81 -0.99 -8.41 13.22
CA ILE A 81 0.35 -8.91 12.81
C ILE A 81 1.22 -9.23 14.04
N LYS A 82 1.13 -8.43 15.11
CA LYS A 82 1.75 -8.79 16.40
C LYS A 82 1.14 -10.06 16.99
N GLN A 83 -0.18 -10.23 16.84
CA GLN A 83 -0.91 -11.38 17.36
C GLN A 83 -0.64 -12.67 16.56
N GLN A 84 -0.41 -12.57 15.25
CA GLN A 84 -0.12 -13.69 14.37
C GLN A 84 1.32 -14.16 14.55
N ASP A 85 2.28 -13.25 14.70
CA ASP A 85 3.65 -13.62 15.08
C ASP A 85 3.69 -14.28 16.47
N ALA A 86 2.91 -13.77 17.43
CA ALA A 86 2.73 -14.41 18.74
C ALA A 86 2.07 -15.80 18.65
N ALA A 87 1.04 -15.97 17.81
CA ALA A 87 0.37 -17.25 17.60
C ALA A 87 1.29 -18.29 16.92
N ASP A 88 2.04 -17.87 15.91
CA ASP A 88 3.00 -18.72 15.19
C ASP A 88 4.18 -19.13 16.09
N GLN A 89 4.64 -18.23 16.97
CA GLN A 89 5.62 -18.56 18.00
C GLN A 89 5.09 -19.60 19.00
N ILE A 90 3.83 -19.46 19.44
CA ILE A 90 3.18 -20.43 20.33
C ILE A 90 3.02 -21.80 19.65
N GLU A 91 2.69 -21.84 18.35
CA GLU A 91 2.60 -23.10 17.60
C GLU A 91 3.96 -23.80 17.47
N LYS A 92 5.03 -23.04 17.19
CA LYS A 92 6.40 -23.56 17.15
C LYS A 92 6.82 -24.13 18.51
N LEU A 93 6.53 -23.42 19.60
CA LEU A 93 6.78 -23.90 20.96
C LEU A 93 5.99 -25.18 21.27
N TYR A 94 4.74 -25.29 20.81
CA TYR A 94 3.93 -26.50 21.02
C TYR A 94 4.48 -27.71 20.26
N LYS A 95 5.01 -27.49 19.05
CA LYS A 95 5.70 -28.53 18.26
C LYS A 95 6.97 -29.00 18.97
N LEU A 96 7.73 -28.09 19.59
CA LEU A 96 8.94 -28.44 20.36
C LEU A 96 8.61 -29.21 21.65
N GLN A 97 7.51 -28.88 22.33
CA GLN A 97 6.99 -29.64 23.46
C GLN A 97 6.56 -31.05 23.06
N LYS A 98 5.81 -31.20 21.95
CA LYS A 98 5.42 -32.52 21.42
C LYS A 98 6.61 -33.40 21.05
N ARG A 99 7.72 -32.79 20.64
CA ARG A 99 8.98 -33.48 20.34
C ARG A 99 9.80 -33.82 21.60
N GLY A 100 9.32 -33.44 22.79
CA GLY A 100 9.99 -33.73 24.07
C GLY A 100 11.26 -32.91 24.34
N ILE A 101 11.50 -31.84 23.56
CA ILE A 101 12.71 -31.01 23.66
C ILE A 101 12.62 -30.02 24.83
N ILE A 102 11.41 -29.63 25.20
CA ILE A 102 11.12 -28.68 26.29
C ILE A 102 10.07 -29.25 27.24
N THR A 103 10.25 -28.97 28.53
CA THR A 103 9.36 -29.45 29.59
C THR A 103 8.07 -28.62 29.62
N LYS A 104 6.94 -29.22 30.06
CA LYS A 104 5.64 -28.51 30.20
C LYS A 104 5.75 -27.17 30.96
N LYS A 105 6.61 -27.12 31.97
CA LYS A 105 6.87 -25.92 32.80
C LYS A 105 7.50 -24.78 32.01
N GLU A 106 8.40 -25.08 31.07
CA GLU A 106 9.10 -24.08 30.24
C GLU A 106 8.17 -23.54 29.16
N PHE A 107 7.37 -24.42 28.56
CA PHE A 107 6.33 -24.02 27.59
C PHE A 107 5.32 -23.03 28.19
N ASP A 108 4.81 -23.31 29.39
CA ASP A 108 3.82 -22.43 30.05
C ASP A 108 4.43 -21.08 30.48
N ALA A 109 5.72 -21.04 30.82
CA ALA A 109 6.43 -19.81 31.14
C ALA A 109 6.63 -18.94 29.89
N GLU A 110 7.04 -19.53 28.77
CA GLU A 110 7.24 -18.84 27.49
C GLU A 110 5.91 -18.32 26.91
N LYS A 111 4.86 -19.16 26.94
CA LYS A 111 3.52 -18.81 26.48
C LYS A 111 2.93 -17.62 27.25
N LYS A 112 3.10 -17.58 28.58
CA LYS A 112 2.62 -16.45 29.40
C LYS A 112 3.32 -15.14 29.04
N LYS A 113 4.63 -15.17 28.78
CA LYS A 113 5.39 -13.98 28.37
C LYS A 113 4.96 -13.43 27.01
N ILE A 114 4.60 -14.32 26.08
CA ILE A 114 4.14 -13.94 24.74
C ILE A 114 2.72 -13.35 24.79
N LEU A 115 1.85 -13.86 25.66
CA LEU A 115 0.47 -13.39 25.81
C LEU A 115 0.33 -12.12 26.67
N SER A 116 1.32 -11.78 27.49
CA SER A 116 1.31 -10.58 28.34
C SER A 116 2.00 -9.36 27.71
N LYS A 117 2.36 -9.43 26.43
CA LYS A 117 3.06 -8.39 25.68
C LYS A 117 2.10 -7.67 24.74
#